data_AF-A0A960M1H4-F1
#
_entry.id   AF-A0A960M1H4-F1
#
_cell.length_a   1.000
_cell.length_b   1.000
_cell.length_c   1.000
_cell.angle_alpha   90.00
_cell.angle_beta   90.00
_cell.angle_gamma   90.00
#
_symmetry.space_group_name_H-M   'P 1'
#
loop_
_entity.id
_entity.type
_entity.pdbx_description
1 polymer ?
#
loop_
_entity_poly.entity_id
_entity_poly.type
_entity_poly.pdbx_seq_one_letter_code
_entity_poly.pdbx_strand_id
1 'polypeptide(L)'
;MDFLKSWFFVFVVIFQYAIAKEPPSSSEILRYTENHLPLSGTLKTSQHFIYVDLEDDYIHQLIFFIEGEGFKKPPYFGSPDLVGAHITVVYPDEMQQYEIQEAQVPTQQISFNLKECQVVHPLRLKEIDEVYLIAIESPELDKIREDLGLPKKKYDFHITIGMKPKKKSHH
;
A
#
# COMPACT_ATOMS: atom_id res chain seq x y z
N MET A 1 -25.84 -26.07 10.70
CA MET A 1 -24.58 -26.69 10.25
C MET A 1 -24.48 -26.49 8.76
N ASP A 2 -23.32 -25.98 8.35
CA ASP A 2 -22.75 -25.95 7.00
C ASP A 2 -23.46 -25.14 5.91
N PHE A 3 -22.98 -23.92 5.73
CA PHE A 3 -22.88 -23.29 4.40
C PHE A 3 -21.42 -22.91 4.16
N LEU A 4 -20.68 -23.87 3.62
CA LEU A 4 -19.28 -23.77 3.23
C LEU A 4 -19.12 -22.99 1.91
N LYS A 5 -18.07 -22.19 1.88
CA LYS A 5 -17.11 -22.00 0.77
C LYS A 5 -17.66 -21.43 -0.54
N SER A 6 -17.36 -20.16 -0.79
CA SER A 6 -16.69 -19.74 -2.03
C SER A 6 -16.23 -18.28 -1.92
N TRP A 7 -14.95 -18.06 -1.61
CA TRP A 7 -14.33 -16.73 -1.76
C TRP A 7 -13.28 -16.86 -2.86
N PHE A 8 -13.75 -16.71 -4.10
CA PHE A 8 -12.90 -16.53 -5.27
C PHE A 8 -12.37 -15.10 -5.25
N PHE A 9 -11.12 -14.91 -4.82
CA PHE A 9 -10.41 -13.65 -5.00
C PHE A 9 -9.35 -13.81 -6.09
N VAL A 10 -9.67 -13.35 -7.30
CA VAL A 10 -8.71 -13.19 -8.38
C VAL A 10 -8.36 -11.71 -8.45
N PHE A 11 -7.18 -11.34 -7.93
CA PHE A 11 -6.61 -9.98 -7.97
C PHE A 11 -5.55 -9.89 -9.10
N VAL A 12 -5.76 -9.00 -10.06
CA VAL A 12 -4.81 -8.64 -11.14
C VAL A 12 -5.09 -7.16 -11.47
N VAL A 13 -4.56 -6.25 -10.68
CA VAL A 13 -4.86 -4.82 -10.85
C VAL A 13 -4.23 -4.29 -12.14
N ILE A 14 -5.08 -3.91 -13.10
CA ILE A 14 -4.69 -3.20 -14.32
C ILE A 14 -4.90 -1.72 -14.02
N PHE A 15 -3.85 -0.90 -14.07
CA PHE A 15 -3.97 0.56 -14.04
C PHE A 15 -3.61 1.09 -15.44
N GLN A 16 -4.51 1.87 -16.05
CA GLN A 16 -4.21 2.64 -17.26
C GLN A 16 -3.86 4.07 -16.83
N TYR A 17 -2.66 4.53 -17.16
CA TYR A 17 -2.22 5.91 -16.94
C TYR A 17 -2.92 6.82 -17.96
N ALA A 18 -3.95 7.55 -17.53
CA ALA A 18 -4.34 8.81 -18.16
C ALA A 18 -3.46 9.93 -17.58
N ILE A 19 -3.13 10.95 -18.38
CA ILE A 19 -2.24 12.07 -18.01
C ILE A 19 -2.61 12.59 -16.61
N ALA A 20 -1.74 12.31 -15.64
CA ALA A 20 -2.03 12.54 -14.23
C ALA A 20 -1.88 14.04 -13.93
N LYS A 21 -3.00 14.68 -13.58
CA LYS A 21 -2.96 15.95 -12.84
C LYS A 21 -2.13 15.71 -11.57
N GLU A 22 -1.23 16.63 -11.23
CA GLU A 22 -0.44 16.52 -9.99
C GLU A 22 -1.36 16.25 -8.80
N PRO A 23 -1.06 15.24 -7.97
CA PRO A 23 -1.86 14.95 -6.79
C PRO A 23 -2.00 16.15 -5.87
N PRO A 24 -3.19 16.39 -5.30
CA PRO A 24 -3.41 17.50 -4.38
C PRO A 24 -2.46 17.41 -3.18
N SER A 25 -1.92 18.55 -2.75
CA SER A 25 -1.04 18.68 -1.58
C SER A 25 0.26 17.85 -1.64
N SER A 26 0.68 17.38 -2.82
CA SER A 26 1.84 16.48 -3.00
C SER A 26 3.12 16.99 -2.32
N SER A 27 3.53 18.22 -2.61
CA SER A 27 4.78 18.80 -2.07
C SER A 27 4.72 19.02 -0.55
N GLU A 28 3.54 19.35 -0.02
CA GLU A 28 3.33 19.54 1.42
C GLU A 28 3.38 18.21 2.16
N ILE A 29 2.77 17.16 1.60
CA ILE A 29 2.81 15.80 2.15
C ILE A 29 4.24 15.26 2.17
N LEU A 30 4.98 15.39 1.06
CA LEU A 30 6.37 14.91 0.98
C LEU A 30 7.24 15.63 2.01
N ARG A 31 7.19 16.97 2.04
CA ARG A 31 7.95 17.78 3.00
C ARG A 31 7.55 17.48 4.44
N TYR A 32 6.27 17.29 4.73
CA TYR A 32 5.82 16.95 6.08
C TYR A 32 6.39 15.60 6.50
N THR A 33 6.25 14.58 5.65
CA THR A 33 6.75 13.23 5.89
C THR A 33 8.26 13.24 6.17
N GLU A 34 9.06 13.90 5.33
CA GLU A 34 10.53 13.99 5.50
C GLU A 34 10.96 14.60 6.83
N ASN A 35 10.18 15.55 7.37
CA ASN A 35 10.54 16.29 8.58
C ASN A 35 9.96 15.70 9.87
N HIS A 36 8.91 14.88 9.79
CA HIS A 36 8.13 14.49 10.98
C HIS A 36 7.88 12.99 11.11
N LEU A 37 8.08 12.19 10.06
CA LEU A 37 7.80 10.75 10.09
C LEU A 37 9.07 9.95 9.82
N PRO A 38 9.24 8.76 10.43
CA PRO A 38 10.40 7.92 10.17
C PRO A 38 10.42 7.43 8.72
N LEU A 39 11.53 7.63 8.01
CA LEU A 39 11.77 7.09 6.67
C LEU A 39 12.31 5.65 6.70
N SER A 40 11.83 4.90 7.69
CA SER A 40 12.19 3.50 7.94
C SER A 40 11.05 2.77 8.61
N GLY A 41 11.02 1.44 8.47
CA GLY A 41 10.07 0.59 9.16
C GLY A 41 10.58 -0.84 9.33
N THR A 42 9.76 -1.68 9.95
CA THR A 42 10.15 -3.05 10.28
C THR A 42 9.62 -4.04 9.25
N LEU A 43 10.49 -4.79 8.59
CA LEU A 43 10.06 -5.90 7.73
C LEU A 43 9.38 -6.98 8.56
N LYS A 44 8.14 -7.27 8.24
CA LYS A 44 7.30 -8.29 8.87
C LYS A 44 6.68 -9.19 7.81
N THR A 45 6.30 -10.37 8.26
CA THR A 45 5.53 -11.32 7.46
C THR A 45 4.21 -11.58 8.16
N SER A 46 3.13 -11.58 7.39
CA SER A 46 1.84 -12.12 7.81
C SER A 46 1.57 -13.43 7.08
N GLN A 47 0.50 -14.12 7.45
CA GLN A 47 0.02 -15.32 6.76
C GLN A 47 -0.24 -15.11 5.26
N HIS A 48 -0.39 -13.87 4.82
CA HIS A 48 -0.86 -13.55 3.49
C HIS A 48 0.15 -12.76 2.68
N PHE A 49 1.06 -11.99 3.27
CA PHE A 49 1.99 -11.12 2.53
C PHE A 49 3.17 -10.67 3.39
N ILE A 50 4.24 -10.24 2.73
CA ILE A 50 5.41 -9.61 3.37
C ILE A 50 5.30 -8.09 3.19
N TYR A 51 5.56 -7.34 4.27
CA TYR A 51 5.38 -5.90 4.29
C TYR A 51 6.40 -5.23 5.22
N VAL A 52 6.64 -3.94 4.99
CA VAL A 52 7.28 -3.06 5.97
C VAL A 52 6.18 -2.44 6.81
N ASP A 53 6.21 -2.72 8.10
CA ASP A 53 5.37 -2.13 9.13
C ASP A 53 5.85 -0.70 9.42
N LEU A 54 4.93 0.26 9.36
CA LEU A 54 5.19 1.67 9.59
C LEU A 54 4.38 2.16 10.79
N GLU A 55 4.76 3.33 11.31
CA GLU A 55 3.92 4.03 12.29
C GLU A 55 2.60 4.46 11.65
N ASP A 56 1.49 4.20 12.34
CA ASP A 56 0.13 4.53 11.87
C ASP A 56 -0.08 6.05 11.64
N ASP A 57 0.82 6.86 12.17
CA ASP A 57 0.92 8.30 11.97
C ASP A 57 1.12 8.69 10.50
N TYR A 58 1.69 7.80 9.68
CA TYR A 58 1.68 7.95 8.21
C TYR A 58 0.28 8.16 7.65
N ILE A 59 -0.73 7.51 8.23
CA ILE A 59 -2.12 7.68 7.78
C ILE A 59 -2.83 8.71 8.65
N HIS A 60 -2.63 8.68 9.97
CA HIS A 60 -3.36 9.54 10.89
C HIS A 60 -3.01 11.02 10.74
N GLN A 61 -1.78 11.36 10.39
CA GLN A 61 -1.36 12.74 10.20
C GLN A 61 -1.52 13.18 8.73
N LEU A 62 -1.16 12.33 7.76
CA LEU A 62 -1.16 12.75 6.35
C LEU A 62 -2.56 12.86 5.73
N ILE A 63 -3.57 12.18 6.29
CA ILE A 63 -4.95 12.27 5.78
C ILE A 63 -5.50 13.71 5.82
N PHE A 64 -5.07 14.53 6.78
CA PHE A 64 -5.55 15.91 6.93
C PHE A 64 -5.21 16.80 5.73
N PHE A 65 -4.19 16.45 4.95
CA PHE A 65 -3.82 17.20 3.74
C PHE A 65 -4.76 16.94 2.56
N ILE A 66 -5.53 15.84 2.59
CA ILE A 66 -6.30 15.35 1.45
C ILE A 66 -7.77 15.03 1.78
N GLU A 67 -8.19 15.09 3.04
CA GLU A 67 -9.58 14.82 3.43
C GLU A 67 -10.58 15.81 2.81
N GLY A 68 -10.17 17.08 2.64
CA GLY A 68 -10.97 18.12 1.98
C GLY A 68 -11.27 17.81 0.51
N GLU A 69 -10.44 16.97 -0.12
CA GLU A 69 -10.64 16.47 -1.49
C GLU A 69 -11.57 15.24 -1.54
N GLY A 70 -12.07 14.78 -0.38
CA GLY A 70 -12.98 13.64 -0.25
C GLY A 70 -12.30 12.29 0.01
N PHE A 71 -10.98 12.27 0.20
CA PHE A 71 -10.28 11.07 0.64
C PHE A 71 -10.63 10.73 2.10
N LYS A 72 -10.63 9.45 2.42
CA LYS A 72 -10.84 8.92 3.77
C LYS A 72 -9.70 7.99 4.14
N LYS A 73 -9.47 7.80 5.45
CA LYS A 73 -8.49 6.82 5.93
C LYS A 73 -8.80 5.44 5.33
N PRO A 74 -7.79 4.70 4.83
CA PRO A 74 -7.99 3.32 4.43
C PRO A 74 -8.47 2.46 5.61
N PRO A 75 -9.20 1.36 5.36
CA PRO A 75 -9.77 0.50 6.40
C PRO A 75 -8.72 -0.46 7.00
N TYR A 76 -7.56 0.08 7.42
CA TYR A 76 -6.44 -0.69 7.97
C TYR A 76 -6.39 -0.72 9.50
N PHE A 77 -7.42 -0.19 10.17
CA PHE A 77 -7.46 -0.04 11.63
C PHE A 77 -8.73 -0.64 12.22
N GLY A 78 -8.66 -1.03 13.49
CA GLY A 78 -9.84 -1.42 14.29
C GLY A 78 -10.08 -2.93 14.43
N SER A 79 -9.17 -3.77 13.94
CA SER A 79 -9.16 -5.22 14.19
C SER A 79 -7.71 -5.71 14.40
N PRO A 80 -7.46 -6.72 15.25
CA PRO A 80 -6.13 -7.31 15.44
C PRO A 80 -5.50 -7.90 14.17
N ASP A 81 -6.32 -8.28 13.19
CA ASP A 81 -5.85 -8.88 11.92
C ASP A 81 -5.39 -7.82 10.89
N LEU A 82 -5.54 -6.54 11.20
CA LEU A 82 -5.14 -5.45 10.32
C LEU A 82 -3.75 -4.95 10.71
N VAL A 83 -2.91 -4.71 9.69
CA VAL A 83 -1.49 -4.38 9.87
C VAL A 83 -1.18 -2.88 9.91
N GLY A 84 -2.20 -2.02 9.99
CA GLY A 84 -1.99 -0.57 10.05
C GLY A 84 -1.33 0.01 8.79
N ALA A 85 -0.55 1.08 8.97
CA ALA A 85 0.24 1.68 7.89
C ALA A 85 1.38 0.75 7.45
N HIS A 86 1.51 0.53 6.14
CA HIS A 86 2.51 -0.42 5.63
C HIS A 86 2.95 -0.12 4.19
N ILE A 87 4.07 -0.73 3.80
CA ILE A 87 4.52 -0.89 2.42
C ILE A 87 4.48 -2.37 2.08
N THR A 88 3.67 -2.79 1.11
CA THR A 88 3.67 -4.19 0.65
C THR A 88 4.92 -4.49 -0.16
N VAL A 89 5.65 -5.55 0.22
CA VAL A 89 6.89 -5.99 -0.44
C VAL A 89 6.62 -7.17 -1.36
N VAL A 90 5.83 -8.13 -0.88
CA VAL A 90 5.42 -9.34 -1.63
C VAL A 90 3.92 -9.53 -1.44
N TYR A 91 3.16 -9.57 -2.53
CA TYR A 91 1.71 -9.71 -2.48
C TYR A 91 1.27 -11.17 -2.23
N PRO A 92 0.02 -11.41 -1.78
CA PRO A 92 -0.44 -12.77 -1.51
C PRO A 92 -0.41 -13.74 -2.70
N ASP A 93 -0.68 -13.25 -3.90
CA ASP A 93 -0.56 -14.01 -5.13
C ASP A 93 0.90 -14.36 -5.45
N GLU A 94 1.83 -13.44 -5.19
CA GLU A 94 3.27 -13.71 -5.30
C GLU A 94 3.73 -14.76 -4.27
N MET A 95 3.29 -14.64 -3.01
CA MET A 95 3.56 -15.65 -1.97
C MET A 95 3.12 -17.05 -2.42
N GLN A 96 1.91 -17.17 -2.97
CA GLN A 96 1.37 -18.43 -3.45
C GLN A 96 2.09 -18.92 -4.72
N GLN A 97 2.32 -18.04 -5.69
CA GLN A 97 2.90 -18.40 -6.98
C GLN A 97 4.36 -18.87 -6.86
N TYR A 98 5.11 -18.29 -5.92
CA TYR A 98 6.53 -18.57 -5.72
C TYR A 98 6.80 -19.44 -4.48
N GLU A 99 5.75 -19.99 -3.86
CA GLU A 99 5.83 -20.87 -2.68
C GLU A 99 6.65 -20.27 -1.52
N ILE A 100 6.54 -18.95 -1.33
CA ILE A 100 7.28 -18.21 -0.30
C ILE A 100 6.68 -18.52 1.07
N GLN A 101 7.54 -18.87 2.03
CA GLN A 101 7.14 -19.23 3.39
C GLN A 101 7.64 -18.19 4.39
N GLU A 102 6.91 -18.01 5.50
CA GLU A 102 7.23 -16.99 6.51
C GLU A 102 8.67 -17.07 7.03
N ALA A 103 9.18 -18.29 7.21
CA ALA A 103 10.53 -18.55 7.74
C ALA A 103 11.68 -18.07 6.83
N GLN A 104 11.39 -17.70 5.58
CA GLN A 104 12.41 -17.26 4.62
C GLN A 104 12.82 -15.79 4.79
N VAL A 105 12.06 -14.99 5.55
CA VAL A 105 12.29 -13.55 5.67
C VAL A 105 12.58 -13.15 7.10
N PRO A 106 13.83 -12.78 7.44
CA PRO A 106 14.16 -12.31 8.78
C PRO A 106 13.58 -10.92 9.04
N THR A 107 13.15 -10.69 10.28
CA THR A 107 12.79 -9.35 10.74
C THR A 107 14.01 -8.44 10.71
N GLN A 108 13.89 -7.30 10.03
CA GLN A 108 14.94 -6.29 9.94
C GLN A 108 14.35 -4.90 9.73
N GLN A 109 15.10 -3.85 10.07
CA GLN A 109 14.76 -2.48 9.72
C GLN A 109 15.04 -2.25 8.23
N ILE A 110 14.14 -1.55 7.56
CA ILE A 110 14.23 -1.19 6.15
C ILE A 110 14.15 0.32 6.05
N SER A 111 15.14 0.92 5.40
CA SER A 111 15.11 2.36 5.07
C SER A 111 14.57 2.58 3.65
N PHE A 112 13.97 3.74 3.43
CA PHE A 112 13.46 4.13 2.12
C PHE A 112 13.54 5.64 1.91
N ASN A 113 13.51 6.07 0.65
CA ASN A 113 13.33 7.47 0.29
C ASN A 113 11.95 7.68 -0.35
N LEU A 114 11.38 8.87 -0.15
CA LEU A 114 10.16 9.28 -0.82
C LEU A 114 10.48 9.67 -2.26
N LYS A 115 9.62 9.30 -3.21
CA LYS A 115 9.73 9.71 -4.62
C LYS A 115 8.74 10.82 -4.94
N GLU A 116 7.47 10.47 -4.98
CA GLU A 116 6.38 11.35 -5.36
C GLU A 116 5.05 10.84 -4.79
N CYS A 117 4.07 11.73 -4.68
CA CYS A 117 2.70 11.31 -4.47
C CYS A 117 2.07 10.86 -5.79
N GLN A 118 1.12 9.92 -5.72
CA GLN A 118 0.34 9.45 -6.86
C GLN A 118 -1.13 9.31 -6.48
N VAL A 119 -2.03 9.61 -7.42
CA VAL A 119 -3.45 9.26 -7.33
C VAL A 119 -3.76 8.26 -8.43
N VAL A 120 -4.32 7.11 -8.04
CA VAL A 120 -4.61 6.02 -8.97
C VAL A 120 -6.08 5.60 -8.90
N HIS A 121 -6.63 5.12 -10.00
CA HIS A 121 -8.02 4.65 -10.09
C HIS A 121 -8.07 3.12 -10.10
N PRO A 122 -8.38 2.45 -8.97
CA PRO A 122 -8.31 1.00 -8.87
C PRO A 122 -9.46 0.33 -9.63
N LEU A 123 -9.16 -0.39 -10.70
CA LEU A 123 -10.20 -1.06 -11.49
C LEU A 123 -10.98 -2.17 -10.74
N ARG A 124 -10.38 -2.76 -9.70
CA ARG A 124 -10.96 -3.92 -8.98
C ARG A 124 -11.63 -3.58 -7.67
N LEU A 125 -11.39 -2.39 -7.11
CA LEU A 125 -12.05 -1.94 -5.90
C LEU A 125 -13.37 -1.27 -6.30
N LYS A 126 -14.44 -2.08 -6.41
CA LYS A 126 -15.72 -1.64 -6.99
C LYS A 126 -16.26 -0.36 -6.35
N GLU A 127 -16.02 -0.15 -5.06
CA GLU A 127 -16.52 0.98 -4.26
C GLU A 127 -15.52 2.14 -4.14
N ILE A 128 -14.28 1.99 -4.60
CA ILE A 128 -13.22 3.00 -4.50
C ILE A 128 -12.97 3.62 -5.88
N ASP A 129 -12.97 4.94 -5.93
CA ASP A 129 -12.75 5.74 -7.13
C ASP A 129 -11.27 6.07 -7.32
N GLU A 130 -10.64 6.53 -6.24
CA GLU A 130 -9.24 6.97 -6.21
C GLU A 130 -8.54 6.43 -4.97
N VAL A 131 -7.26 6.12 -5.10
CA VAL A 131 -6.35 5.83 -3.99
C VAL A 131 -5.19 6.81 -4.06
N TYR A 132 -4.90 7.46 -2.94
CA TYR A 132 -3.77 8.36 -2.79
C TYR A 132 -2.60 7.60 -2.16
N LEU A 133 -1.47 7.63 -2.85
CA LEU A 133 -0.26 6.87 -2.54
C LEU A 133 0.92 7.82 -2.41
N ILE A 134 1.91 7.45 -1.58
CA ILE A 134 3.26 7.98 -1.65
C ILE A 134 4.14 6.88 -2.22
N ALA A 135 4.66 7.07 -3.43
CA ALA A 135 5.63 6.17 -4.03
C ALA A 135 6.99 6.34 -3.35
N ILE A 136 7.68 5.23 -3.10
CA ILE A 136 8.97 5.18 -2.42
C ILE A 136 9.98 4.36 -3.22
N GLU A 137 11.25 4.60 -2.94
CA GLU A 137 12.36 3.76 -3.38
C GLU A 137 13.07 3.14 -2.18
N SER A 138 13.46 1.88 -2.31
CA SER A 138 14.29 1.19 -1.34
C SER A 138 15.07 0.09 -2.05
N PRO A 139 16.39 0.28 -2.26
CA PRO A 139 17.24 -0.77 -2.82
C PRO A 139 17.25 -2.05 -1.98
N GLU A 140 17.03 -1.93 -0.66
CA GLU A 140 16.92 -3.06 0.26
C GLU A 140 15.69 -3.92 -0.07
N LEU A 141 14.53 -3.30 -0.32
CA LEU A 141 13.33 -4.02 -0.74
C LEU A 141 13.45 -4.68 -2.10
N ASP A 142 14.13 -4.02 -3.04
CA ASP A 142 14.42 -4.61 -4.35
C ASP A 142 15.30 -5.86 -4.21
N LYS A 143 16.31 -5.81 -3.34
CA LYS A 143 17.17 -6.96 -3.04
C LYS A 143 16.39 -8.10 -2.37
N ILE A 144 15.51 -7.81 -1.41
CA ILE A 144 14.67 -8.83 -0.77
C ILE A 144 13.83 -9.56 -1.82
N ARG A 145 13.24 -8.83 -2.77
CA ARG A 145 12.48 -9.45 -3.85
C ARG A 145 13.36 -10.34 -4.74
N GLU A 146 14.57 -9.89 -5.07
CA GLU A 146 15.54 -10.68 -5.84
C GLU A 146 15.96 -11.97 -5.11
N ASP A 147 16.26 -11.87 -3.81
CA ASP A 147 16.66 -13.00 -2.96
C ASP A 147 15.53 -14.04 -2.83
N LEU A 148 14.26 -13.60 -2.93
CA LEU A 148 13.07 -14.45 -2.96
C LEU A 148 12.73 -15.00 -4.36
N GLY A 149 13.53 -14.70 -5.39
CA GLY A 149 13.29 -15.15 -6.76
C GLY A 149 12.12 -14.46 -7.45
N LEU A 150 11.66 -13.32 -6.93
CA LEU A 150 10.55 -12.56 -7.50
C LEU A 150 11.02 -11.71 -8.69
N PRO A 151 10.15 -11.49 -9.68
CA PRO A 151 10.46 -10.59 -10.78
C PRO A 151 10.55 -9.15 -10.27
N LYS A 152 11.21 -8.30 -11.07
CA LYS A 152 11.21 -6.86 -10.85
C LYS A 152 9.76 -6.37 -10.72
N LYS A 153 9.54 -5.49 -9.73
CA LYS A 153 8.24 -4.90 -9.47
C LYS A 153 7.72 -4.20 -10.73
N LYS A 154 6.44 -4.38 -11.01
CA LYS A 154 5.76 -3.68 -12.10
C LYS A 154 5.46 -2.21 -11.74
N TYR A 155 5.32 -1.93 -10.45
CA TYR A 155 4.97 -0.62 -9.90
C TYR A 155 5.88 -0.31 -8.72
N ASP A 156 6.03 0.97 -8.41
CA ASP A 156 6.79 1.39 -7.23
C ASP A 156 6.16 0.84 -5.94
N PHE A 157 7.02 0.59 -4.95
CA PHE A 157 6.58 0.43 -3.59
C PHE A 157 5.89 1.70 -3.14
N HIS A 158 4.88 1.58 -2.29
CA HIS A 158 4.09 2.73 -1.90
C HIS A 158 3.46 2.58 -0.53
N ILE A 159 3.16 3.73 0.06
CA ILE A 159 2.38 3.88 1.28
C ILE A 159 1.00 4.41 0.87
N THR A 160 -0.07 3.69 1.20
CA THR A 160 -1.44 4.18 0.95
C THR A 160 -1.86 5.09 2.10
N ILE A 161 -2.14 6.36 1.80
CA ILE A 161 -2.53 7.35 2.83
C ILE A 161 -4.03 7.67 2.82
N GLY A 162 -4.72 7.46 1.70
CA GLY A 162 -6.15 7.74 1.60
C GLY A 162 -6.86 7.01 0.47
N MET A 163 -8.15 6.75 0.65
CA MET A 163 -9.04 6.16 -0.36
C MET A 163 -10.29 7.03 -0.51
N LYS A 164 -10.66 7.34 -1.75
CA LYS A 164 -11.87 8.09 -2.09
C LYS A 164 -12.95 7.14 -2.59
N PRO A 165 -14.10 7.03 -1.92
CA PRO A 165 -15.17 6.17 -2.39
C PRO A 165 -15.84 6.75 -3.64
N LYS A 166 -16.37 5.88 -4.51
CA LYS A 166 -17.18 6.32 -5.65
C LYS A 166 -18.42 7.07 -5.14
N LYS A 167 -18.74 8.18 -5.79
CA LYS A 167 -20.03 8.86 -5.56
C LYS A 167 -21.14 7.88 -5.91
N LYS A 168 -22.05 7.62 -4.97
CA LYS A 168 -23.28 6.88 -5.27
C LYS A 168 -24.05 7.69 -6.31
N SER A 169 -24.14 7.19 -7.54
CA SER A 169 -25.07 7.74 -8.52
C SER A 169 -26.48 7.42 -8.03
N HIS A 170 -27.20 8.42 -7.53
CA HIS A 170 -28.65 8.33 -7.40
C HIS A 170 -29.23 8.31 -8.81
N HIS A 171 -29.46 7.11 -9.34
CA HIS A 171 -30.31 6.89 -10.51
C HIS A 171 -31.71 6.49 -10.05
#